data_AF-A0A2V7U1U7-F1
#
_entry.id   AF-A0A2V7U1U7-F1
#
_cell.length_a   1.000
_cell.length_b   1.000
_cell.length_c   1.000
_cell.angle_alpha   90.00
_cell.angle_beta   90.00
_cell.angle_gamma   90.00
#
_symmetry.space_group_name_H-M   'P 1'
#
loop_
_entity.id
_entity.type
_entity.pdbx_description
1 polymer ?
#
loop_
_entity_poly.entity_id
_entity_poly.type
_entity_poly.pdbx_seq_one_letter_code
_entity_poly.pdbx_strand_id
1 'polypeptide(L)' 'MLITEKGMIIRLNTADISTIGRNTQGVRLIQLEEGDHLVSVARLAEREEGEDVAPPAGEP' A
#
# COMPACT_ATOMS: atom_id res chain seq x y z
N MET A 1 0.22 -1.42 1.83
CA MET A 1 1.26 -2.32 2.34
C MET A 1 0.63 -3.35 3.25
N LEU A 2 1.12 -4.59 3.16
CA LEU A 2 0.78 -5.73 4.01
C LEU A 2 2.05 -6.21 4.71
N ILE A 3 1.95 -6.61 5.97
CA ILE A 3 3.07 -7.11 6.77
C ILE A 3 2.63 -8.40 7.45
N THR A 4 3.41 -9.47 7.28
CA THR A 4 3.17 -10.77 7.91
C THR A 4 3.97 -10.94 9.20
N GLU A 5 3.56 -11.88 10.04
CA GLU A 5 4.20 -12.19 11.32
C GLU A 5 5.67 -12.59 11.14
N LYS A 6 5.97 -13.34 10.08
CA LYS A 6 7.34 -13.74 9.74
C LYS A 6 8.17 -12.62 9.09
N GLY A 7 7.65 -11.39 9.01
CA GLY A 7 8.38 -10.22 8.55
C GLY A 7 8.34 -10.00 7.03
N MET A 8 7.46 -10.70 6.30
CA MET A 8 7.27 -10.44 4.86
C MET A 8 6.52 -9.13 4.67
N ILE A 9 7.07 -8.24 3.85
CA ILE A 9 6.47 -6.93 3.55
C ILE A 9 6.09 -6.89 2.08
N ILE A 10 4.81 -6.62 1.81
CA ILE A 10 4.26 -6.60 0.46
C ILE A 10 3.65 -5.24 0.16
N ARG A 11 4.15 -4.59 -0.90
CA ARG A 11 3.55 -3.39 -1.46
C ARG A 11 2.66 -3.79 -2.64
N LEU A 12 1.44 -3.28 -2.62
CA LEU A 12 0.45 -3.51 -3.65
C LEU A 12 -0.22 -2.18 -3.96
N ASN A 13 -0.50 -1.95 -5.24
CA ASN A 13 -1.25 -0.79 -5.68
C ASN A 13 -2.74 -1.07 -5.45
N THR A 14 -3.46 -0.11 -4.91
CA THR A 14 -4.91 -0.23 -4.68
C THR A 14 -5.69 -0.29 -6.00
N ALA A 15 -5.16 0.28 -7.08
CA ALA A 15 -5.78 0.23 -8.40
C ALA A 15 -5.87 -1.19 -8.98
N ASP A 16 -5.01 -2.11 -8.54
CA ASP A 16 -4.99 -3.50 -9.03
C ASP A 16 -6.02 -4.39 -8.30
N ILE A 17 -6.67 -3.87 -7.24
CA ILE A 17 -7.62 -4.64 -6.44
C ILE A 17 -9.01 -4.54 -7.06
N SER A 18 -9.63 -5.70 -7.31
CA SER A 18 -11.01 -5.76 -7.81
C SER A 18 -11.99 -5.10 -6.85
N THR A 19 -12.81 -4.20 -7.38
CA THR A 19 -13.94 -3.62 -6.64
C THR A 19 -15.08 -4.64 -6.59
N ILE A 20 -15.49 -5.03 -5.38
CA ILE A 20 -16.52 -6.04 -5.14
C ILE A 20 -17.59 -5.52 -4.17
N GLY A 21 -18.76 -6.15 -4.18
CA GLY A 21 -19.89 -5.78 -3.33
C GLY A 21 -19.64 -6.02 -1.83
N ARG A 22 -20.44 -5.36 -0.98
CA ARG A 22 -20.28 -5.36 0.48
C ARG A 22 -20.50 -6.73 1.15
N ASN A 23 -21.35 -7.59 0.59
CA ASN A 23 -21.63 -8.92 1.14
C ASN A 23 -20.90 -10.00 0.35
N THR A 24 -19.57 -9.99 0.44
CA THR A 24 -18.67 -10.92 -0.26
C THR A 24 -17.53 -11.34 0.65
N GLN A 25 -16.85 -12.44 0.32
CA GLN A 25 -15.71 -12.94 1.08
C GLN A 25 -14.41 -12.17 0.80
N GLY A 26 -14.34 -11.40 -0.29
CA GLY A 26 -13.08 -10.82 -0.75
C GLY A 26 -12.43 -11.58 -1.89
N VAL A 27 -11.33 -11.02 -2.38
CA VAL A 27 -10.37 -11.70 -3.25
C VAL A 27 -9.08 -11.91 -2.47
N ARG A 28 -8.30 -12.89 -2.90
CA ARG A 28 -7.02 -13.19 -2.29
C ARG A 28 -5.94 -12.28 -2.84
N LEU A 29 -5.33 -11.45 -1.98
CA LEU A 29 -4.28 -10.52 -2.37
C LEU A 29 -2.87 -11.15 -2.37
N ILE A 30 -2.59 -12.04 -1.41
CA ILE A 30 -1.27 -12.65 -1.23
C ILE A 30 -1.38 -14.13 -0.86
N GLN A 31 -0.35 -14.91 -1.22
CA GLN A 31 -0.17 -16.27 -0.70
C GLN A 31 0.66 -16.19 0.58
N LEU A 32 0.11 -16.70 1.68
CA LEU A 32 0.84 -16.90 2.91
C LEU A 32 1.46 -18.30 2.93
N GLU A 33 2.63 -18.41 3.55
CA GLU A 33 3.23 -19.70 3.88
C GLU A 33 2.46 -20.38 5.02
N GLU A 34 2.70 -21.67 5.21
CA GLU A 34 2.09 -22.41 6.30
C GLU A 34 2.51 -21.82 7.66
N GLY A 35 1.51 -21.58 8.51
CA GLY A 35 1.70 -20.95 9.83
C GLY A 35 2.15 -19.49 9.78
N ASP A 36 2.07 -18.81 8.64
CA ASP A 36 2.23 -17.35 8.57
C ASP A 36 0.87 -16.65 8.56
N HIS A 37 0.82 -15.48 9.19
CA HIS A 37 -0.39 -14.70 9.34
C HIS A 37 -0.15 -13.24 8.96
N LEU A 38 -1.15 -12.61 8.35
CA LEU A 38 -1.13 -11.17 8.13
C LEU A 38 -1.37 -10.46 9.47
N VAL A 39 -0.41 -9.67 9.93
CA VAL A 39 -0.48 -8.99 11.24
C VAL A 39 -0.72 -7.49 11.11
N SER A 40 -0.42 -6.88 9.95
CA SER A 40 -0.63 -5.45 9.77
C SER A 40 -0.90 -5.06 8.32
N VAL A 41 -1.67 -3.98 8.16
CA VAL A 41 -1.95 -3.31 6.89
C VAL A 41 -1.74 -1.82 7.09
N ALA A 42 -1.00 -1.20 6.18
CA ALA A 42 -0.75 0.23 6.20
C ALA A 42 -0.98 0.84 4.82
N ARG A 43 -1.64 1.99 4.78
CA ARG A 43 -1.65 2.84 3.59
C ARG A 43 -0.33 3.61 3.54
N LEU A 44 0.33 3.59 2.40
CA LEU A 44 1.46 4.47 2.16
C LEU A 44 0.94 5.86 1.80
N ALA A 45 1.52 6.90 2.40
CA ALA A 45 1.36 8.24 1.86
C ALA A 45 2.07 8.27 0.50
N GLU A 46 1.34 8.66 -0.53
CA GLU A 46 1.93 8.92 -1.84
C GLU A 46 2.85 10.14 -1.68
N ARG A 47 4.07 10.05 -2.20
CA ARG A 47 4.79 11.26 -2.57
C ARG A 47 4.13 11.72 -3.85
N GLU A 48 3.65 12.96 -3.88
CA GLU A 48 3.30 13.60 -5.14
C GLU A 48 4.56 13.63 -6.00
N GLU A 49 4.64 12.74 -7.00
CA GLU A 49 5.61 12.84 -8.08
C GLU A 49 5.20 14.08 -8.91
N GLY A 50 5.58 15.27 -8.44
CA GLY A 50 5.17 16.51 -9.09
C GLY A 50 5.46 17.82 -8.36
N GLU A 51 6.03 17.84 -7.15
CA GLU A 51 6.51 19.10 -6.57
C GLU A 51 7.91 19.43 -7.13
N ASP A 52 7.90 20.02 -8.33
CA ASP A 52 9.00 20.86 -8.79
C ASP A 52 9.13 22.00 -7.78
N VAL A 53 10.04 21.85 -6.81
CA VAL A 53 10.37 22.90 -5.85
C VAL A 53 11.00 24.04 -6.64
N ALA A 54 10.17 24.98 -7.08
CA ALA A 54 10.63 26.24 -7.65
C ALA A 54 11.56 26.88 -6.61
N PRO A 55 12.81 27.26 -6.98
CA PRO A 55 13.72 27.90 -6.04
C PRO A 55 13.08 29.19 -5.52
N PRO A 56 13.24 29.52 -4.22
CA PRO A 56 12.66 30.74 -3.67
C PRO A 56 13.18 31.93 -4.46
N ALA A 57 12.25 32.67 -5.06
CA ALA A 57 12.54 33.92 -5.76
C ALA A 57 13.33 34.82 -4.81
N GLY A 58 14.49 35.26 -5.25
CA GLY A 58 15.42 36.07 -4.47
C GLY A 58 14.72 37.22 -3.75
N GLU A 59 15.01 37.35 -2.47
CA GLU A 59 14.66 38.54 -1.71
C GLU A 59 15.62 39.68 -2.08
N PRO A 60 15.14 40.93 -2.24
CA PRO A 60 15.95 42.10 -2.54
C PRO A 60 16.82 42.56 -1.37
#